data_AF-A0A942MUC6-F1
#
_entry.id   AF-A0A942MUC6-F1
#
_cell.length_a   1.000
_cell.length_b   1.000
_cell.length_c   1.000
_cell.angle_alpha   90.00
_cell.angle_beta   90.00
_cell.angle_gamma   90.00
#
_symmetry.space_group_name_H-M   'P 1'
#
loop_
_entity.id
_entity.type
_entity.pdbx_description
1 polymer ?
#
loop_
_entity_poly.entity_id
_entity_poly.type
_entity_poly.pdbx_seq_one_letter_code
_entity_poly.pdbx_strand_id
1 'polypeptide(L)'
;LAKTQQRLGELDKETIHLHREYRSVSCSWDCKGKLMRMVMKNTEHLERELIDGVRLIFPDTTVTAKYLLILPDKETSAFHLFAEANSQSDARNLAEEYFTKLLLWKEVE
;
A
#
# COMPACT_ATOMS: atom_id res chain seq x y z
N LEU A 1 29.50 -5.20 -2.44
CA LEU A 1 30.59 -4.90 -3.39
C LEU A 1 31.96 -5.12 -2.75
N ALA A 2 32.53 -4.22 -1.94
CA ALA A 2 33.90 -4.41 -1.41
C ALA A 2 34.03 -5.53 -0.35
N LYS A 3 33.03 -5.71 0.53
CA LYS A 3 33.03 -6.79 1.53
C LYS A 3 32.72 -8.17 0.93
N THR A 4 31.83 -8.23 -0.06
CA THR A 4 31.38 -9.48 -0.68
C THR A 4 32.10 -9.80 -1.98
N GLN A 5 32.88 -8.85 -2.52
CA GLN A 5 33.51 -8.86 -3.85
C GLN A 5 32.56 -9.11 -5.04
N GLN A 6 31.25 -9.16 -4.81
CA GLN A 6 30.23 -9.29 -5.84
C GLN A 6 29.97 -7.97 -6.56
N ARG A 7 29.45 -8.05 -7.79
CA ARG A 7 28.88 -6.93 -8.54
C ARG A 7 27.48 -6.60 -8.03
N LEU A 8 27.02 -5.36 -8.27
CA LEU A 8 25.71 -4.92 -7.77
C LEU A 8 24.56 -5.76 -8.34
N GLY A 9 24.61 -6.07 -9.63
CA GLY A 9 23.59 -6.90 -10.28
C GLY A 9 23.62 -8.38 -9.89
N GLU A 10 24.67 -8.85 -9.21
CA GLU A 10 24.69 -10.21 -8.62
C GLU A 10 23.95 -10.21 -7.29
N LEU A 11 24.23 -9.21 -6.44
CA LEU A 11 23.51 -8.99 -5.20
C LEU A 11 22.02 -8.73 -5.42
N ASP A 12 21.66 -7.93 -6.43
CA ASP A 12 20.27 -7.63 -6.77
C ASP A 12 19.45 -8.91 -7.02
N LYS A 13 20.00 -9.85 -7.80
CA LYS A 13 19.37 -11.15 -8.10
C LYS A 13 19.20 -12.08 -6.90
N GLU A 14 20.00 -11.90 -5.86
CA GLU A 14 19.92 -12.68 -4.62
C GLU A 14 18.84 -12.15 -3.68
N THR A 15 18.31 -10.95 -3.95
CA THR A 15 17.24 -10.35 -3.16
C THR A 15 15.87 -10.72 -3.68
N ILE A 16 14.87 -10.67 -2.81
CA ILE A 16 13.48 -10.85 -3.20
C ILE A 16 13.04 -9.58 -3.94
N HIS A 17 12.70 -9.72 -5.22
CA HIS A 17 12.11 -8.65 -6.00
C HIS A 17 10.60 -8.61 -5.78
N LEU A 18 10.14 -7.53 -5.14
CA LEU A 18 8.73 -7.19 -5.08
C LEU A 18 8.37 -6.18 -6.17
N HIS A 19 7.16 -6.32 -6.70
CA HIS A 19 6.55 -5.35 -7.59
C HIS A 19 5.75 -4.35 -6.77
N ARG A 20 5.90 -3.06 -7.10
CA ARG A 20 5.19 -1.97 -6.47
C ARG A 20 4.26 -1.26 -7.45
N GLU A 21 3.07 -0.93 -6.99
CA GLU A 21 2.10 -0.10 -7.70
C GLU A 21 1.70 1.08 -6.83
N TYR A 22 1.58 2.25 -7.47
CA TYR A 22 1.23 3.51 -6.82
C TYR A 22 -0.09 4.06 -7.39
N ARG A 23 -0.95 4.54 -6.51
CA ARG A 23 -2.16 5.30 -6.84
C ARG A 23 -2.34 6.45 -5.85
N SER A 24 -3.11 7.46 -6.22
CA SER A 24 -3.50 8.54 -5.32
C SER A 24 -4.96 8.91 -5.46
N VAL A 25 -5.62 9.16 -4.33
CA VAL A 25 -7.01 9.59 -4.26
C VAL A 25 -7.05 11.02 -3.75
N SER A 26 -7.54 11.95 -4.58
CA SER A 26 -7.81 13.32 -4.14
C SER A 26 -9.05 13.37 -3.25
N CYS A 27 -8.93 14.06 -2.13
CA CYS A 27 -9.98 14.23 -1.12
C CYS A 27 -10.01 15.69 -0.66
N SER A 28 -11.13 16.20 -0.15
CA SER A 28 -11.09 17.52 0.51
C SER A 28 -10.39 17.39 1.86
N TRP A 29 -9.82 18.49 2.36
CA TRP A 29 -9.21 18.52 3.70
C TRP A 29 -10.18 18.07 4.79
N ASP A 30 -11.42 18.53 4.70
CA ASP A 30 -12.49 18.19 5.64
C ASP A 30 -12.82 16.70 5.65
N CYS A 31 -12.67 16.01 4.50
CA CYS A 31 -13.01 14.59 4.40
C CYS A 31 -11.86 13.65 4.79
N LYS A 32 -10.61 14.12 4.98
CA LYS A 32 -9.47 13.26 5.36
C LYS A 32 -9.74 12.46 6.63
N GLY A 33 -10.22 13.15 7.67
CA GLY A 33 -10.51 12.50 8.95
C GLY A 33 -11.67 11.51 8.86
N LYS A 34 -12.69 11.78 8.04
CA LYS A 34 -13.81 10.86 7.79
C LYS A 34 -13.33 9.63 7.02
N LEU A 35 -12.61 9.83 5.93
CA LEU A 35 -12.11 8.75 5.09
C LEU A 35 -11.13 7.85 5.87
N MET A 36 -10.25 8.41 6.70
CA MET A 36 -9.40 7.61 7.60
C MET A 36 -10.21 6.75 8.57
N ARG A 37 -11.28 7.29 9.18
CA ARG A 37 -12.18 6.49 10.03
C ARG A 37 -12.86 5.37 9.24
N MET A 38 -13.25 5.63 8.00
CA MET A 38 -13.83 4.62 7.10
C MET A 38 -12.81 3.54 6.73
N VAL A 39 -11.58 3.90 6.37
CA VAL A 39 -10.50 2.94 6.12
C VAL A 39 -10.31 2.07 7.37
N MET A 40 -10.12 2.70 8.53
CA MET A 40 -9.92 2.01 9.81
C MET A 40 -11.04 1.04 10.16
N LYS A 41 -12.30 1.42 9.91
CA LYS A 41 -13.46 0.57 10.17
C LYS A 41 -13.54 -0.59 9.17
N ASN A 42 -13.45 -0.31 7.88
CA ASN A 42 -13.64 -1.31 6.83
C ASN A 42 -12.49 -2.33 6.77
N THR A 43 -11.33 -2.03 7.35
CA THR A 43 -10.18 -2.93 7.37
C THR A 43 -9.85 -3.45 8.77
N GLU A 44 -10.77 -3.37 9.73
CA GLU A 44 -10.52 -3.77 11.12
C GLU A 44 -10.30 -5.28 11.31
N HIS A 45 -10.84 -6.08 10.39
CA HIS A 45 -10.73 -7.54 10.37
C HIS A 45 -9.44 -8.06 9.72
N LEU A 46 -8.60 -7.16 9.18
CA LEU A 46 -7.34 -7.48 8.52
C LEU A 46 -6.18 -7.23 9.48
N GLU A 47 -5.08 -7.96 9.28
CA GLU A 47 -3.82 -7.67 9.92
C GLU A 47 -3.28 -6.32 9.42
N ARG A 48 -2.90 -5.43 10.35
CA ARG A 48 -2.54 -4.06 10.02
C ARG A 48 -1.52 -3.43 10.95
N GLU A 49 -0.73 -2.52 10.41
CA GLU A 49 0.16 -1.62 11.15
C GLU A 49 -0.32 -0.17 10.99
N LEU A 50 -0.32 0.58 12.10
CA LEU A 50 -0.92 1.92 12.20
C LEU A 50 0.13 2.97 12.64
N ILE A 51 1.22 3.08 11.88
CA ILE A 51 2.33 3.99 12.20
C ILE A 51 2.11 5.35 11.52
N ASP A 52 2.43 5.47 10.24
CA ASP A 52 2.27 6.72 9.47
C ASP A 52 0.95 6.78 8.69
N GLY A 53 0.26 5.64 8.56
CA GLY A 53 -0.97 5.46 7.83
C GLY A 53 -1.57 4.11 8.19
N VAL A 54 -2.31 3.51 7.28
CA VAL A 54 -2.84 2.15 7.46
C VAL A 54 -2.11 1.22 6.50
N ARG A 55 -1.17 0.43 7.03
CA ARG A 55 -0.57 -0.68 6.28
C ARG A 55 -1.40 -1.93 6.52
N LEU A 56 -1.95 -2.51 5.47
CA LEU A 56 -2.62 -3.80 5.48
C LEU A 56 -1.62 -4.88 5.07
N ILE A 57 -1.61 -5.98 5.83
CA ILE A 57 -0.77 -7.14 5.59
C ILE A 57 -1.70 -8.27 5.15
N PHE A 58 -1.44 -8.82 3.97
CA PHE A 58 -2.16 -9.97 3.44
C PHE A 58 -1.18 -11.14 3.44
N PRO A 59 -1.28 -12.06 4.43
CA PRO A 59 -0.46 -13.25 4.46
C PRO A 59 -0.67 -14.03 3.16
N ASP A 60 0.40 -14.28 2.43
CA ASP A 60 0.38 -15.22 1.30
C ASP A 60 1.00 -16.54 1.76
N THR A 61 0.62 -17.63 1.10
CA THR A 61 1.24 -18.95 1.23
C THR A 61 2.69 -18.99 0.72
N THR A 62 3.12 -17.92 0.06
CA THR A 62 4.49 -17.74 -0.46
C THR A 62 5.40 -17.05 0.57
N VAL A 63 6.71 -17.06 0.31
CA VAL A 63 7.75 -16.51 1.22
C VAL A 63 7.61 -15.00 1.47
N THR A 64 6.79 -14.29 0.68
CA THR A 64 6.64 -12.83 0.75
C THR A 64 5.18 -12.45 0.79
N ALA A 65 4.77 -11.72 1.82
CA ALA A 65 3.39 -11.26 1.98
C ALA A 65 3.06 -10.13 0.99
N LYS A 66 1.77 -9.93 0.72
CA LYS A 66 1.29 -8.76 -0.04
C LYS A 66 0.99 -7.63 0.95
N TYR A 67 1.31 -6.41 0.57
CA TYR A 67 1.13 -5.25 1.43
C TYR A 67 0.40 -4.13 0.70
N LEU A 68 -0.44 -3.40 1.43
CA LEU A 68 -0.99 -2.13 0.97
C LEU A 68 -0.77 -1.06 2.04
N LEU A 69 -0.09 0.02 1.70
CA LEU A 69 -0.02 1.20 2.55
C LEU A 69 -0.98 2.27 2.03
N ILE A 70 -1.95 2.65 2.86
CA ILE A 70 -2.81 3.81 2.65
C ILE A 70 -2.27 4.94 3.54
N LEU A 71 -1.68 5.95 2.92
CA LEU A 71 -0.99 7.04 3.59
C LEU A 71 -1.72 8.37 3.35
N PRO A 72 -2.31 9.01 4.37
CA PRO A 72 -2.78 10.39 4.24
C PRO A 72 -1.60 11.32 3.99
N ASP A 73 -1.66 12.11 2.92
CA ASP A 73 -0.67 13.14 2.66
C ASP A 73 -0.73 14.23 3.76
N LYS A 74 0.43 14.68 4.25
CA LYS A 74 0.53 15.68 5.34
C LYS A 74 0.35 17.12 4.83
N GLU A 75 0.67 17.38 3.56
CA GLU A 75 0.75 18.71 2.97
C GLU A 75 -0.33 18.95 1.90
N THR A 76 -0.81 17.88 1.25
CA THR A 76 -1.79 17.98 0.16
C THR A 76 -3.08 17.26 0.49
N SER A 77 -4.18 17.60 -0.18
CA SER A 77 -5.49 16.99 0.04
C SER A 77 -5.63 15.64 -0.68
N ALA A 78 -4.75 14.69 -0.36
CA ALA A 78 -4.68 13.38 -1.03
C ALA A 78 -4.38 12.23 -0.06
N PHE A 79 -4.72 11.03 -0.51
CA PHE A 79 -4.23 9.78 0.03
C PHE A 79 -3.35 9.09 -1.00
N HIS A 80 -2.20 8.59 -0.58
CA HIS A 80 -1.30 7.79 -1.38
C HIS A 80 -1.48 6.32 -1.06
N LEU A 81 -1.60 5.49 -2.09
CA LEU A 81 -1.70 4.05 -1.98
C LEU A 81 -0.44 3.44 -2.59
N PHE A 82 0.25 2.62 -1.81
CA PHE A 82 1.39 1.83 -2.27
C PHE A 82 1.09 0.35 -2.05
N ALA A 83 0.87 -0.38 -3.14
CA ALA A 83 0.69 -1.83 -3.10
C ALA A 83 1.99 -2.53 -3.47
N GLU A 84 2.35 -3.57 -2.73
CA GLU A 84 3.52 -4.40 -3.00
C GLU A 84 3.12 -5.89 -3.02
N ALA A 85 3.62 -6.62 -4.01
CA ALA A 85 3.36 -8.04 -4.17
C ALA A 85 4.46 -8.76 -4.98
N ASN A 86 4.41 -10.09 -5.00
CA ASN A 86 5.35 -10.93 -5.75
C ASN A 86 5.19 -10.85 -7.28
N SER A 87 4.11 -10.25 -7.76
CA SER A 87 3.87 -10.06 -9.18
C SER A 87 3.31 -8.66 -9.46
N GLN A 88 3.63 -8.11 -10.63
CA GLN A 88 3.09 -6.81 -11.05
C GLN A 88 1.56 -6.82 -11.10
N SER A 89 0.97 -7.93 -11.55
CA SER A 89 -0.49 -8.09 -11.63
C SER A 89 -1.14 -8.03 -10.26
N ASP A 90 -0.56 -8.70 -9.26
CA ASP A 90 -1.11 -8.70 -7.89
C ASP A 90 -1.00 -7.32 -7.25
N ALA A 91 0.14 -6.65 -7.39
CA ALA A 91 0.32 -5.29 -6.88
C ALA A 91 -0.71 -4.34 -7.53
N ARG A 92 -0.92 -4.47 -8.84
CA ARG A 92 -1.85 -3.63 -9.59
C ARG A 92 -3.29 -3.89 -9.19
N ASN A 93 -3.69 -5.15 -9.08
CA ASN A 93 -5.04 -5.54 -8.68
C ASN A 93 -5.34 -5.04 -7.25
N LEU A 94 -4.39 -5.21 -6.32
CA LEU A 94 -4.53 -4.75 -4.95
C LEU A 94 -4.64 -3.22 -4.87
N ALA A 95 -3.81 -2.48 -5.62
CA ALA A 95 -3.88 -1.03 -5.69
C ALA A 95 -5.24 -0.56 -6.26
N GLU A 96 -5.72 -1.20 -7.33
CA GLU A 96 -6.96 -0.82 -8.01
C GLU A 96 -8.21 -1.12 -7.16
N GLU A 97 -8.23 -2.27 -6.49
CA GLU A 97 -9.31 -2.66 -5.58
C GLU A 97 -9.49 -1.60 -4.49
N TYR A 98 -8.41 -1.22 -3.81
CA TYR A 98 -8.48 -0.26 -2.72
C TYR A 98 -8.62 1.17 -3.19
N PHE A 99 -8.06 1.53 -4.35
CA PHE A 99 -8.35 2.82 -4.99
C PHE A 99 -9.87 2.99 -5.21
N THR A 100 -10.51 1.97 -5.77
CA THR A 100 -11.97 1.97 -6.00
C THR A 100 -12.75 2.04 -4.69
N LYS A 101 -12.37 1.24 -3.67
CA LYS A 101 -12.99 1.30 -2.34
C LYS A 101 -12.88 2.69 -1.71
N LEU A 102 -11.73 3.34 -1.82
CA LEU A 102 -11.54 4.68 -1.26
C LEU A 102 -12.38 5.73 -1.98
N LEU A 103 -12.54 5.63 -3.30
CA LEU A 103 -13.47 6.49 -4.04
C LEU A 103 -14.91 6.30 -3.56
N LEU A 104 -15.36 5.06 -3.41
CA LEU A 104 -16.71 4.76 -2.91
C LEU A 104 -16.91 5.27 -1.47
N TRP A 105 -15.96 5.04 -0.58
CA TRP A 105 -16.04 5.53 0.81
C TRP A 105 -15.99 7.05 0.93
N LYS A 106 -15.41 7.73 -0.07
CA LYS A 106 -15.41 9.20 -0.16
C LYS A 106 -16.81 9.74 -0.49
N GLU A 107 -17.59 9.01 -1.29
CA GLU A 107 -18.92 9.43 -1.78
C GLU A 107 -20.08 9.12 -0.84
N VAL A 108 -19.89 8.22 0.13
CA VAL A 108 -20.90 7.95 1.16
C VAL A 108 -20.96 9.16 2.12
N GLU A 109 -21.84 10.11 1.81
CA GLU A 109 -22.24 11.24 2.68
C GLU A 109 -23.01 10.76 3.91
#